data_AF-A0A9P6TSH4-F1
#
_entry.id   AF-A0A9P6TSH4-F1
#
_cell.length_a   1.000
_cell.length_b   1.000
_cell.length_c   1.000
_cell.angle_alpha   90.00
_cell.angle_beta   90.00
_cell.angle_gamma   90.00
#
_symmetry.space_group_name_H-M   'P 1'
#
loop_
_entity.id
_entity.type
_entity.pdbx_description
1 polymer ?
#
loop_
_entity_poly.entity_id
_entity_poly.type
_entity_poly.pdbx_seq_one_letter_code
_entity_poly.pdbx_strand_id
1 'polypeptide(L)'
;MAEYLESLLTVPVSSNALDVIHHLVAGPDPIRLPEEFLHMYISNSIRSCDLLEGPWQDKQVRLVAKFIQSLLEKRIIPRTEYFIEIQSFCIGFLRFRGVAALFRLVSGEAQRIGYELGIDSSDEPPLATAAARFG
;
A
#
# COMPACT_ATOMS: atom_id res chain seq x y z
N MET A 1 -8.25 -3.94 -27.32
CA MET A 1 -7.18 -4.09 -26.31
C MET A 1 -7.69 -3.73 -24.90
N ALA A 2 -8.49 -2.67 -24.74
CA ALA A 2 -9.04 -2.25 -23.44
C ALA A 2 -10.02 -3.25 -22.81
N GLU A 3 -10.85 -3.94 -23.61
CA GLU A 3 -11.87 -4.88 -23.10
C GLU A 3 -11.30 -6.05 -22.28
N TYR A 4 -10.07 -6.50 -22.57
CA TYR A 4 -9.42 -7.57 -21.79
C TYR A 4 -8.94 -7.07 -20.43
N LEU A 5 -8.48 -5.81 -20.36
CA LEU A 5 -8.11 -5.14 -19.11
C LEU A 5 -9.35 -4.80 -18.27
N GLU A 6 -10.44 -4.38 -18.90
CA GLU A 6 -11.74 -4.21 -18.24
C GLU A 6 -12.29 -5.54 -17.71
N SER A 7 -12.18 -6.62 -18.51
CA SER A 7 -12.55 -7.96 -18.04
C SER A 7 -11.73 -8.38 -16.81
N LEU A 8 -10.42 -8.11 -16.79
CA LEU A 8 -9.56 -8.35 -15.63
C LEU A 8 -9.94 -7.50 -14.41
N LEU A 9 -10.48 -6.28 -14.61
CA LEU A 9 -11.00 -5.44 -13.52
C LEU A 9 -12.34 -5.96 -12.96
N THR A 10 -13.16 -6.62 -13.79
CA THR A 10 -14.43 -7.22 -13.36
C THR A 10 -14.29 -8.56 -12.63
N VAL A 11 -13.13 -9.23 -12.77
CA VAL A 11 -12.85 -10.45 -12.02
C VAL A 11 -12.69 -10.10 -10.53
N PRO A 12 -13.40 -10.78 -9.61
CA PRO A 12 -13.22 -10.55 -8.18
C PRO A 12 -11.75 -10.74 -7.83
N VAL A 13 -11.18 -9.80 -7.07
CA VAL A 13 -9.76 -9.81 -6.70
C VAL A 13 -9.48 -11.03 -5.82
N SER A 14 -9.20 -12.15 -6.47
CA SER A 14 -8.78 -13.38 -5.81
C SER A 14 -7.30 -13.28 -5.46
N SER A 15 -6.88 -14.00 -4.41
CA SER A 15 -5.47 -14.14 -4.01
C SER A 15 -4.57 -14.44 -5.22
N ASN A 16 -5.00 -15.35 -6.09
CA ASN A 16 -4.25 -15.78 -7.26
C ASN A 16 -4.13 -14.66 -8.32
N ALA A 17 -5.17 -13.85 -8.52
CA ALA A 17 -5.11 -12.72 -9.44
C ALA A 17 -4.13 -11.65 -8.96
N LEU A 18 -4.14 -11.33 -7.66
CA LEU A 18 -3.16 -10.43 -7.03
C LEU A 18 -1.72 -10.92 -7.23
N ASP A 19 -1.45 -12.20 -6.98
CA ASP A 19 -0.10 -12.76 -7.13
C ASP A 19 0.37 -12.77 -8.59
N VAL A 20 -0.53 -13.06 -9.54
CA VAL A 20 -0.21 -13.00 -10.98
C VAL A 20 0.11 -11.57 -11.41
N ILE A 21 -0.74 -10.60 -11.07
CA ILE A 21 -0.48 -9.19 -11.39
C ILE A 21 0.81 -8.72 -10.72
N HIS A 22 1.06 -9.12 -9.48
CA HIS A 22 2.30 -8.84 -8.79
C HIS A 22 3.51 -9.40 -9.55
N HIS A 23 3.48 -10.67 -9.96
CA HIS A 23 4.55 -11.27 -10.75
C HIS A 23 4.74 -10.61 -12.12
N LEU A 24 3.68 -10.16 -12.78
CA LEU A 24 3.77 -9.50 -14.09
C LEU A 24 4.41 -8.11 -14.00
N VAL A 25 4.09 -7.36 -12.95
CA VAL A 25 4.56 -5.97 -12.81
C VAL A 25 5.88 -5.89 -12.03
N ALA A 26 6.08 -6.81 -11.08
CA ALA A 26 7.21 -6.81 -10.16
C ALA A 26 8.18 -7.98 -10.38
N GLY A 27 7.94 -8.86 -11.36
CA GLY A 27 8.80 -10.02 -11.65
C GLY A 27 10.15 -9.67 -12.29
N PRO A 28 10.91 -10.69 -12.73
CA PRO A 28 12.21 -10.51 -13.39
C PRO A 28 12.10 -9.79 -14.74
N ASP A 29 10.99 -9.96 -15.45
CA ASP A 29 10.67 -9.30 -16.71
C ASP A 29 9.42 -8.41 -16.54
N PRO A 30 9.57 -7.18 -16.02
CA PRO A 30 8.42 -6.34 -15.69
C PRO A 30 7.71 -5.86 -16.96
N ILE A 31 6.44 -6.23 -17.08
CA ILE A 31 5.57 -5.70 -18.12
C ILE A 31 5.11 -4.31 -17.68
N ARG A 32 5.31 -3.30 -18.53
CA ARG A 32 4.77 -1.96 -18.30
C ARG A 32 3.27 -1.97 -18.54
N LEU A 33 2.50 -2.17 -17.46
CA LEU A 33 1.06 -2.00 -17.48
C LEU A 33 0.71 -0.50 -17.44
N PRO A 34 -0.43 -0.09 -18.06
CA PRO A 34 -0.91 1.28 -17.96
C PRO A 34 -1.16 1.68 -16.51
N GLU A 35 -0.79 2.91 -16.17
CA GLU A 35 -0.96 3.45 -14.82
C GLU A 35 -2.44 3.50 -14.39
N GLU A 36 -3.34 3.85 -15.31
CA GLU A 36 -4.79 3.87 -15.06
C GLU A 36 -5.34 2.48 -14.69
N PHE A 37 -4.77 1.41 -15.27
CA PHE A 37 -5.13 0.05 -14.89
C PHE A 37 -4.70 -0.26 -13.46
N LEU A 38 -3.48 0.13 -13.07
CA LEU A 38 -2.98 -0.09 -11.71
C LEU A 38 -3.80 0.68 -10.68
N HIS A 39 -4.13 1.95 -10.95
CA HIS A 39 -5.03 2.77 -10.12
C HIS A 39 -6.36 2.04 -9.90
N MET A 40 -7.05 1.67 -10.99
CA MET A 40 -8.33 0.96 -10.90
C MET A 40 -8.22 -0.39 -10.18
N TYR A 41 -7.15 -1.15 -10.42
CA TYR A 41 -6.94 -2.45 -9.81
C TYR A 41 -6.66 -2.35 -8.31
N ILE A 42 -5.89 -1.35 -7.87
CA ILE A 42 -5.64 -1.08 -6.45
C ILE A 42 -6.94 -0.66 -5.76
N SER A 43 -7.69 0.28 -6.35
CA SER A 43 -8.99 0.68 -5.80
C SER A 43 -9.97 -0.49 -5.69
N ASN A 44 -10.03 -1.35 -6.71
CA ASN A 44 -10.88 -2.54 -6.70
C ASN A 44 -10.43 -3.57 -5.65
N SER A 45 -9.11 -3.72 -5.47
CA SER A 45 -8.52 -4.61 -4.45
C SER A 45 -8.84 -4.17 -3.03
N ILE A 46 -8.78 -2.86 -2.78
CA ILE A 46 -9.17 -2.26 -1.50
C ILE A 46 -10.66 -2.49 -1.24
N ARG A 47 -11.54 -2.15 -2.20
CA ARG A 47 -13.00 -2.40 -2.06
C ARG A 47 -13.34 -3.87 -1.85
N SER A 48 -12.60 -4.77 -2.51
CA SER A 48 -12.78 -6.21 -2.35
C SER A 48 -12.47 -6.68 -0.92
N CYS A 49 -11.63 -5.95 -0.17
CA CYS A 49 -11.39 -6.27 1.24
C CYS A 49 -12.60 -5.93 2.13
N ASP A 50 -13.42 -4.94 1.77
CA ASP A 50 -14.64 -4.59 2.51
C ASP A 50 -15.78 -5.60 2.27
N LEU A 51 -15.75 -6.31 1.14
CA LEU A 51 -16.77 -7.32 0.78
C LEU A 51 -16.56 -8.68 1.47
N LEU A 52 -15.39 -8.89 2.09
CA LEU A 52 -15.05 -10.13 2.77
C LEU A 52 -15.18 -9.96 4.29
N GLU A 53 -15.58 -11.02 4.98
CA GLU A 53 -15.69 -11.04 6.44
C GLU A 53 -14.85 -12.15 7.08
N GLY A 54 -14.42 -11.92 8.32
CA GLY A 54 -13.72 -12.90 9.15
C GLY A 54 -12.31 -13.25 8.64
N PRO A 55 -11.88 -14.53 8.72
CA PRO A 55 -10.49 -14.92 8.42
C PRO A 55 -10.10 -14.72 6.93
N TRP A 56 -11.08 -14.70 6.03
CA TRP A 56 -10.88 -14.45 4.61
C TRP A 56 -10.48 -13.00 4.33
N GLN A 57 -11.09 -12.06 5.06
CA GLN A 57 -10.74 -10.65 5.02
C GLN A 57 -9.30 -10.42 5.50
N ASP A 58 -8.93 -11.01 6.64
CA ASP A 58 -7.58 -10.91 7.20
C ASP A 58 -6.51 -11.46 6.23
N LYS A 59 -6.81 -12.54 5.51
CA LYS A 59 -5.94 -13.05 4.43
C LYS A 59 -5.85 -12.08 3.26
N GLN A 60 -6.98 -11.56 2.78
CA GLN A 60 -7.02 -10.65 1.63
C GLN A 60 -6.29 -9.34 1.92
N VAL A 61 -6.58 -8.72 3.07
CA VAL A 61 -5.95 -7.47 3.52
C VAL A 61 -4.43 -7.61 3.59
N ARG A 62 -3.93 -8.75 4.09
CA ARG A 62 -2.48 -9.03 4.11
C ARG A 62 -1.86 -9.14 2.74
N LEU A 63 -2.56 -9.78 1.80
CA LEU A 63 -2.08 -9.92 0.42
C LEU A 63 -2.05 -8.55 -0.27
N VAL A 64 -3.12 -7.77 -0.16
CA VAL A 64 -3.21 -6.41 -0.69
C VAL A 64 -2.13 -5.52 -0.08
N ALA A 65 -1.91 -5.60 1.24
CA ALA A 65 -0.87 -4.81 1.90
C ALA A 65 0.54 -5.14 1.39
N LYS A 66 0.86 -6.44 1.21
CA LYS A 66 2.15 -6.88 0.65
C LYS A 66 2.31 -6.49 -0.82
N PHE A 67 1.22 -6.59 -1.58
CA PHE A 67 1.19 -6.18 -2.98
C PHE A 67 1.52 -4.70 -3.12
N ILE A 68 0.79 -3.82 -2.41
CA ILE A 68 1.03 -2.38 -2.39
C ILE A 68 2.45 -2.06 -1.91
N GLN A 69 2.90 -2.71 -0.83
CA GLN A 69 4.27 -2.55 -0.34
C GLN A 69 5.29 -2.82 -1.44
N SER A 70 5.14 -3.92 -2.17
CA SER A 70 6.08 -4.26 -3.23
C SER A 70 6.02 -3.31 -4.43
N LEU A 71 4.83 -2.81 -4.78
CA LEU A 71 4.68 -1.80 -5.84
C LEU A 71 5.41 -0.49 -5.47
N LEU A 72 5.33 -0.07 -4.20
CA LEU A 72 6.05 1.09 -3.67
C LEU A 72 7.56 0.87 -3.62
N GLU A 73 8.01 -0.28 -3.11
CA GLU A 73 9.45 -0.62 -3.00
C GLU A 73 10.13 -0.69 -4.36
N LYS A 74 9.45 -1.22 -5.38
CA LYS A 74 9.96 -1.33 -6.74
C LYS A 74 9.73 -0.09 -7.60
N ARG A 75 9.16 0.99 -7.02
CA ARG A 75 8.86 2.26 -7.71
C ARG A 75 8.03 2.06 -8.99
N ILE A 76 7.13 1.08 -8.97
CA ILE A 76 6.20 0.80 -10.07
C ILE A 76 5.13 1.87 -10.13
N ILE A 77 4.61 2.25 -8.95
CA ILE A 77 3.63 3.32 -8.78
C ILE A 77 4.27 4.53 -8.08
N PRO A 78 3.95 5.76 -8.48
CA PRO A 78 4.42 6.97 -7.81
C PRO A 78 3.75 7.10 -6.43
N ARG A 79 4.54 7.18 -5.37
CA ARG A 79 4.02 7.27 -4.00
C ARG A 79 3.13 8.49 -3.76
N THR A 80 3.45 9.62 -4.37
CA THR A 80 2.75 10.90 -4.20
C THR A 80 1.29 10.83 -4.62
N GLU A 81 0.99 10.08 -5.69
CA GLU A 81 -0.36 9.98 -6.22
C GLU A 81 -1.21 8.99 -5.44
N TYR A 82 -0.61 7.88 -4.99
CA TYR A 82 -1.31 6.82 -4.27
C TYR A 82 -1.34 7.01 -2.75
N PHE A 83 -0.71 8.07 -2.22
CA PHE A 83 -0.54 8.28 -0.78
C PHE A 83 -1.88 8.29 -0.03
N ILE A 84 -2.86 9.07 -0.52
CA ILE A 84 -4.15 9.26 0.15
C ILE A 84 -4.93 7.93 0.20
N GLU A 85 -4.94 7.20 -0.91
CA GLU A 85 -5.67 5.93 -1.02
C GLU A 85 -5.05 4.85 -0.13
N ILE A 86 -3.71 4.73 -0.16
CA ILE A 86 -2.98 3.77 0.68
C ILE A 86 -3.09 4.13 2.15
N GLN A 87 -3.04 5.43 2.51
CA GLN A 87 -3.21 5.88 3.89
C GLN A 87 -4.63 5.56 4.40
N SER A 88 -5.66 5.83 3.60
CA SER A 88 -7.06 5.51 3.93
C SER A 88 -7.26 4.01 4.15
N PHE A 89 -6.71 3.18 3.25
CA PHE A 89 -6.67 1.73 3.43
C PHE A 89 -5.98 1.33 4.74
N CYS A 90 -4.79 1.88 5.01
CA CYS A 90 -4.05 1.55 6.22
C CYS A 90 -4.81 1.90 7.50
N ILE A 91 -5.52 3.04 7.51
CA ILE A 91 -6.33 3.47 8.66
C ILE A 91 -7.52 2.53 8.86
N GLY A 92 -8.24 2.17 7.78
CA GLY A 92 -9.38 1.26 7.85
C GLY A 92 -9.00 -0.16 8.32
N PHE A 93 -7.81 -0.61 7.93
CA PHE A 93 -7.34 -1.97 8.16
C PHE A 93 -6.17 -2.07 9.17
N LEU A 94 -5.93 -1.04 9.99
CA LEU A 94 -4.79 -1.00 10.91
C LEU A 94 -4.79 -2.15 11.93
N ARG A 95 -5.97 -2.70 12.24
CA ARG A 95 -6.16 -3.85 13.14
C ARG A 95 -5.56 -5.16 12.61
N PHE A 96 -5.27 -5.24 11.31
CA PHE A 96 -4.77 -6.46 10.66
C PHE A 96 -3.24 -6.50 10.63
N ARG A 97 -2.66 -7.68 10.91
CA ARG A 97 -1.20 -7.87 10.93
C ARG A 97 -0.60 -7.56 9.56
N GLY A 98 0.43 -6.73 9.53
CA GLY A 98 1.15 -6.35 8.29
C GLY A 98 0.77 -4.98 7.75
N VAL A 99 -0.43 -4.49 8.04
CA VAL A 99 -0.86 -3.14 7.62
C VAL A 99 -0.07 -2.05 8.34
N ALA A 100 0.24 -2.24 9.62
CA ALA A 100 1.09 -1.31 10.37
C ALA A 100 2.50 -1.15 9.76
N ALA A 101 3.05 -2.18 9.12
CA ALA A 101 4.33 -2.09 8.43
C ALA A 101 4.22 -1.25 7.15
N LEU A 102 3.17 -1.46 6.35
CA LEU A 102 2.85 -0.64 5.19
C LEU A 102 2.60 0.83 5.59
N PHE A 103 1.82 1.06 6.64
CA PHE A 103 1.55 2.40 7.16
C PHE A 103 2.85 3.11 7.55
N ARG A 104 3.76 2.45 8.27
CA ARG A 104 5.06 3.02 8.62
C ARG A 104 5.94 3.29 7.40
N LEU A 105 5.88 2.45 6.37
CA LEU A 105 6.61 2.65 5.12
C LEU A 105 6.13 3.93 4.43
N VAL A 106 4.80 4.12 4.37
CA VAL A 106 4.14 5.26 3.74
C VAL A 106 4.33 6.54 4.56
N SER A 107 4.09 6.50 5.87
CA SER A 107 4.24 7.64 6.79
C SER A 107 5.70 8.02 7.08
N GLY A 108 6.60 7.03 7.16
CA GLY A 108 8.03 7.28 7.42
C GLY A 108 8.74 7.99 6.27
N GLU A 109 8.26 7.83 5.03
CA GLU A 109 8.73 8.65 3.91
C GLU A 109 8.02 10.01 3.81
N ALA A 110 6.79 10.16 4.31
CA ALA A 110 6.16 11.48 4.40
C ALA A 110 7.00 12.45 5.25
N GLN A 111 7.68 11.93 6.30
CA GLN A 111 8.66 12.70 7.07
C GLN A 111 9.94 13.05 6.29
N ARG A 112 10.34 12.26 5.28
CA ARG A 112 11.50 12.56 4.41
C ARG A 112 11.14 13.54 3.29
N ILE A 113 9.95 13.43 2.71
CA ILE A 113 9.46 14.36 1.67
C ILE A 113 9.18 15.75 2.28
N GLY A 114 8.70 15.81 3.53
CA GLY A 114 8.60 17.08 4.27
C GLY A 114 9.96 17.77 4.49
N TYR A 115 11.03 17.00 4.64
CA TYR A 115 12.40 17.52 4.76
C TYR A 115 12.97 18.01 3.41
N GLU A 116 12.61 17.37 2.28
CA GLU A 116 13.07 17.78 0.94
C GLU A 116 12.31 18.99 0.36
N LEU A 117 11.13 19.32 0.90
CA LEU A 117 10.34 20.50 0.52
C LEU A 117 10.60 21.75 1.38
N GLY A 118 11.60 21.71 2.27
CA GLY A 118 12.06 22.92 2.99
C GLY A 118 11.01 23.56 3.89
N ILE A 119 10.07 22.78 4.45
CA ILE A 119 9.25 23.27 5.55
C ILE A 119 10.07 23.08 6.82
N ASP A 120 10.73 24.15 7.24
CA ASP A 120 11.43 24.27 8.51
C ASP A 120 10.41 24.05 9.64
N SER A 121 10.37 22.83 10.19
CA SER A 121 9.78 22.57 11.49
C SER A 121 10.89 22.63 12.54
N SER A 122 11.42 23.84 12.76
CA SER A 122 11.68 24.25 14.13
C SER A 122 10.35 24.16 14.89
N ASP A 123 10.39 23.60 16.10
CA ASP A 123 9.26 23.17 16.96
C ASP A 123 8.81 21.71 16.68
N GLU A 124 9.02 20.67 17.51
CA GLU A 124 9.44 20.51 18.91
C GLU A 124 9.72 18.98 19.16
N PRO A 125 10.04 18.51 20.39
CA PRO A 125 11.33 18.06 20.91
C PRO A 125 11.63 16.54 20.79
N PRO A 126 12.87 16.08 21.09
CA PRO A 126 13.26 14.67 20.99
C PRO A 126 12.61 13.81 22.08
N LEU A 127 11.95 12.73 21.65
CA LEU A 127 11.48 11.64 22.50
C LEU A 127 12.68 10.81 23.00
N ALA A 128 13.48 11.38 23.89
CA ALA A 128 14.63 10.73 24.51
C ALA A 128 14.69 11.03 26.02
N THR A 129 13.63 10.70 26.76
CA THR A 129 13.70 10.57 28.23
C THR A 129 12.61 9.61 28.71
N ALA A 130 12.87 8.30 28.68
CA ALA A 130 12.03 7.32 29.39
C ALA A 130 12.72 6.00 29.75
N ALA A 131 14.05 5.93 29.80
CA ALA A 131 14.73 4.69 30.17
C ALA A 131 16.09 4.92 30.85
N ALA A 132 16.09 5.59 32.00
CA ALA A 132 17.10 5.39 33.04
C ALA A 132 16.64 6.07 34.35
N ARG A 133 16.68 5.30 35.45
CA ARG A 133 16.40 5.68 36.85
C ARG A 133 14.95 5.49 37.34
N PHE A 134 14.60 4.24 37.62
CA PHE A 134 14.01 3.87 38.91
C PHE A 134 14.34 2.38 39.15
N GLY A 135 15.08 2.10 40.23
CA GLY A 135 15.51 0.76 40.64
C GLY A 135 17.01 0.65 40.80
#